data_AF-A0A9W7HUG4-F1
#
_entry.id   AF-A0A9W7HUG4-F1
#
_cell.length_a   1.000
_cell.length_b   1.000
_cell.length_c   1.000
_cell.angle_alpha   90.00
_cell.angle_beta   90.00
_cell.angle_gamma   90.00
#
_symmetry.space_group_name_H-M   'P 1'
#
loop_
_entity.id
_entity.type
_entity.pdbx_description
1 polymer ?
#
loop_
_entity_poly.entity_id
_entity_poly.type
_entity_poly.pdbx_seq_one_letter_code
_entity_poly.pdbx_strand_id
1 'polypeptide(L)' 'MPEEHQYETVSGFVCEAFGYIPRTGESVKVVLERGNEEEGDENSEAASDRQDLKEKHQIYKLEVWFEPFRDMHSY' A
#
# COMPACT_ATOMS: atom_id res chain seq x y z
N MET A 1 4.51 8.88 17.70
CA MET A 1 5.55 8.48 16.73
C MET A 1 4.90 7.48 15.81
N PRO A 2 4.49 7.86 14.59
CA PRO A 2 4.06 6.85 13.64
C PRO A 2 5.28 6.01 13.33
N GLU A 3 5.16 4.68 13.48
CA GLU A 3 6.16 3.77 12.96
C GLU A 3 6.14 3.94 11.45
N GLU A 4 7.11 4.70 10.94
CA GLU A 4 7.23 4.94 9.52
C GLU A 4 7.69 3.61 8.90
N HIS A 5 6.72 2.79 8.48
CA HIS A 5 6.95 1.56 7.74
C HIS A 5 7.49 1.91 6.36
N GLN A 6 8.74 2.39 6.32
CA GLN A 6 9.48 2.62 5.10
C GLN A 6 10.04 1.29 4.61
N TYR A 7 9.60 0.86 3.44
CA TYR A 7 10.10 -0.35 2.80
C TYR A 7 11.14 -0.01 1.74
N GLU A 8 12.29 -0.66 1.80
CA GLU A 8 13.35 -0.51 0.78
C GLU A 8 13.00 -1.23 -0.53
N THR A 9 12.15 -2.25 -0.47
CA THR A 9 11.77 -3.07 -1.62
C THR A 9 10.27 -3.30 -1.68
N VAL A 10 9.73 -3.38 -2.90
CA VAL A 10 8.32 -3.76 -3.11
C VAL A 10 8.03 -5.14 -2.51
N SER A 11 8.98 -6.08 -2.62
CA SER A 11 8.87 -7.41 -2.00
C SER A 11 8.78 -7.35 -0.48
N GLY A 12 9.49 -6.42 0.17
CA GLY A 12 9.42 -6.22 1.62
C GLY A 12 8.02 -5.77 2.06
N PHE A 13 7.46 -4.77 1.38
CA PHE A 13 6.08 -4.33 1.62
C PHE A 13 5.07 -5.47 1.42
N VAL A 14 5.18 -6.20 0.32
CA VAL A 14 4.28 -7.32 0.00
C VAL A 14 4.33 -8.38 1.10
N CYS A 15 5.52 -8.84 1.50
CA CYS A 15 5.65 -9.85 2.56
C CYS A 15 5.05 -9.41 3.90
N GLU A 16 5.22 -8.13 4.27
CA GLU A 16 4.63 -7.60 5.50
C GLU A 16 3.10 -7.53 5.41
N ALA A 17 2.56 -7.06 4.28
CA ALA A 17 1.12 -6.99 4.05
C ALA A 17 0.42 -8.36 4.09
N PHE A 18 1.11 -9.42 3.65
CA PHE A 18 0.60 -10.80 3.76
C PHE A 18 0.87 -11.44 5.13
N GLY A 19 1.93 -11.04 5.84
CA GLY A 19 2.40 -11.67 7.08
C GLY A 19 3.14 -13.00 6.87
N TYR A 20 3.40 -13.37 5.62
CA TYR A 20 4.13 -14.56 5.19
C TYR A 20 4.66 -14.35 3.76
N ILE A 21 5.49 -15.26 3.26
CA ILE A 21 5.95 -15.23 1.86
C ILE A 21 4.80 -15.72 0.96
N PRO A 22 4.16 -14.85 0.16
CA PRO A 22 3.01 -15.24 -0.65
C PRO A 22 3.43 -16.18 -1.78
N ARG A 23 2.47 -16.95 -2.30
CA ARG A 23 2.61 -17.73 -3.53
C ARG A 23 2.08 -16.95 -4.73
N THR A 24 2.55 -17.30 -5.92
CA THR A 24 2.03 -16.74 -7.17
C THR A 24 0.51 -16.90 -7.26
N GLY A 25 -0.19 -15.82 -7.58
CA GLY A 25 -1.64 -15.76 -7.72
C GLY A 25 -2.40 -15.52 -6.41
N GLU A 26 -1.72 -15.41 -5.26
CA GLU A 26 -2.37 -15.04 -4.01
C GLU A 26 -2.69 -13.53 -3.96
N SER A 27 -3.74 -13.18 -3.24
CA SER A 27 -4.17 -11.78 -3.09
C SER A 27 -4.61 -11.42 -1.67
N VAL A 28 -4.39 -10.16 -1.29
CA VAL A 28 -4.73 -9.59 0.02
C VAL A 28 -5.34 -8.19 -0.14
N LYS A 29 -6.23 -7.81 0.78
CA LYS A 29 -6.80 -6.46 0.83
C LYS A 29 -5.93 -5.58 1.74
N VAL A 30 -5.38 -4.50 1.19
CA VAL A 30 -4.56 -3.54 1.94
C VAL A 30 -5.30 -2.21 2.09
N VAL A 31 -5.10 -1.55 3.22
CA VAL A 31 -5.61 -0.20 3.51
C VAL A 31 -4.41 0.71 3.66
N LEU A 32 -4.30 1.71 2.78
CA LEU A 32 -3.23 2.70 2.78
C LEU A 32 -3.79 4.03 3.25
N GLU A 33 -3.06 4.71 4.13
CA GLU A 33 -3.36 6.09 4.50
C GLU A 33 -2.80 7.02 3.42
N ARG A 34 -3.60 7.99 2.97
CA ARG A 34 -3.11 9.04 2.08
C ARG A 34 -2.16 9.91 2.90
N GLY A 35 -0.92 10.07 2.43
CA GLY A 35 0.03 11.00 3.04
C GLY A 35 -0.62 12.38 3.14
N ASN A 36 -0.69 12.92 4.36
CA ASN A 36 -1.20 14.25 4.59
C ASN A 36 -0.17 15.22 3.98
N GLU A 37 -0.38 15.67 2.74
CA GLU A 37 0.30 16.87 2.25
C GLU A 37 -0.20 18.01 3.14
N GLU A 38 0.56 18.30 4.20
CA GLU A 38 0.21 19.36 5.14
C GLU A 38 0.11 20.71 4.41
N GLU A 39 -1.13 21.22 4.41
CA GLU A 39 -1.49 22.61 4.69
C GLU A 39 -1.03 23.68 3.70
N GLY A 40 -1.93 23.97 2.76
CA GLY A 40 -1.88 25.15 1.91
C GLY A 40 -3.22 25.49 1.27
N ASP A 41 -4.34 25.39 2.00
CA ASP A 41 -5.56 26.10 1.59
C ASP A 41 -6.28 26.64 2.83
N GLU A 42 -5.78 27.79 3.22
CA GLU A 42 -6.49 28.77 4.03
C GLU A 42 -7.91 29.00 3.48
N ASN A 43 -8.89 28.93 4.39
CA ASN A 43 -10.29 29.34 4.20
C ASN A 43 -11.25 28.31 3.57
N SER A 44 -12.01 27.61 4.42
CA SER A 44 -13.48 27.54 4.32
C SER A 44 -14.10 26.83 5.52
N GLU A 45 -14.85 27.62 6.29
CA GLU A 45 -15.60 27.26 7.48
C GLU A 45 -16.63 26.14 7.26
N ALA A 46 -16.72 25.26 8.26
CA ALA A 46 -17.97 24.73 8.83
C ALA A 46 -18.97 24.01 7.90
N ALA A 47 -18.63 22.82 7.36
CA ALA A 47 -19.62 21.79 6.98
C ALA A 47 -19.08 20.37 6.63
N SER A 48 -17.81 20.02 6.87
CA SER A 48 -17.20 18.86 6.18
C SER A 48 -16.64 17.72 7.06
N ASP A 49 -16.95 17.67 8.36
CA ASP A 49 -16.39 16.63 9.27
C ASP A 49 -16.70 15.17 8.89
N ARG A 50 -17.67 14.93 8.01
CA ARG A 50 -18.17 13.58 7.69
C ARG A 50 -17.76 13.06 6.31
N GLN A 51 -17.30 13.93 5.42
CA GLN A 51 -16.81 13.54 4.08
C GLN A 51 -15.29 13.31 4.10
N ASP A 52 -14.59 13.99 5.00
CA ASP A 52 -13.13 14.01 5.12
C ASP A 52 -12.51 12.65 5.54
N LEU A 53 -13.23 11.83 6.31
CA LEU A 53 -12.76 10.49 6.71
C LEU A 53 -12.69 9.49 5.55
N LYS A 54 -13.48 9.70 4.50
CA LYS A 54 -13.58 8.74 3.39
C LYS A 54 -12.48 8.93 2.35
N GLU A 55 -11.84 10.09 2.32
CA GLU A 55 -10.73 10.42 1.42
C GLU A 55 -9.35 10.11 2.04
N LYS A 56 -9.28 9.80 3.34
CA LYS A 56 -8.02 9.49 4.05
C LYS A 56 -7.50 8.09 3.81
N HIS A 57 -8.37 7.11 3.54
CA HIS A 57 -7.97 5.71 3.37
C HIS A 57 -8.27 5.20 1.96
N GLN A 58 -7.24 4.71 1.30
CA GLN A 58 -7.33 4.05 0.01
C GLN A 58 -7.23 2.54 0.19
N ILE A 59 -8.21 1.81 -0.35
CA ILE A 59 -8.30 0.36 -0.21
C ILE A 59 -7.94 -0.29 -1.54
N TYR A 60 -6.96 -1.18 -1.53
CA TYR A 60 -6.51 -1.92 -2.70
C TYR A 60 -6.60 -3.42 -2.50
N LYS A 61 -6.81 -4.15 -3.60
CA LYS A 61 -6.56 -5.59 -3.67
C LYS A 61 -5.19 -5.79 -4.31
N LEU A 62 -4.24 -6.28 -3.52
CA LEU A 62 -2.90 -6.61 -3.97
C LEU A 62 -2.88 -8.07 -4.42
N GLU A 63 -2.33 -8.36 -5.60
CA GLU A 63 -2.17 -9.71 -6.15
C GLU A 63 -0.73 -9.90 -6.61
N VAL A 64 -0.11 -11.02 -6.24
CA VAL A 64 1.32 -11.25 -6.45
C VAL A 64 1.57 -12.20 -7.61
N TRP A 65 2.40 -11.76 -8.56
CA TRP A 65 2.86 -12.57 -9.67
C TRP A 65 4.39 -12.62 -9.69
N PHE A 66 4.95 -13.78 -9.36
CA PHE A 66 6.38 -14.02 -9.54
C PHE A 66 6.62 -14.47 -10.97
N GLU A 67 7.51 -13.77 -11.69
CA GLU A 67 8.11 -14.29 -12.91
C GLU A 67 8.87 -15.57 -12.53
N PRO A 68 8.60 -16.72 -13.16
CA PRO A 68 9.46 -17.88 -12.97
C PRO A 68 10.86 -17.48 -13.40
N PHE A 69 11.86 -17.70 -12.54
CA PHE A 69 13.24 -17.69 -12.98
C PHE A 69 13.31 -18.70 -14.13
N ARG A 70 13.41 -18.20 -15.36
CA ARG A 70 13.70 -19.05 -16.51
C ARG A 70 15.05 -19.64 -16.21
N ASP A 71 15.07 -20.93 -15.90
CA ASP A 71 16.28 -21.70 -15.82
C ASP A 71 17.11 -21.37 -17.06
N MET A 72 18.22 -20.64 -16.86
CA MET A 72 19.21 -20.39 -17.88
C MET A 72 20.00 -21.70 -18.05
N HIS A 73 19.30 -22.77 -18.44
CA HIS A 73 19.89 -24.05 -18.70
C HIS A 73 20.40 -24.06 -20.15
N SER A 74 21.73 -23.99 -20.22
CA SER A 74 22.60 -24.64 -21.20
C SER A 74 22.56 -24.16 -22.66
N TYR A 75 23.60 -23.41 -23.03
CA TYR A 75 24.34 -23.63 -24.28
C TYR A 75 25.80 -23.96 -23.96
#